data_AF-A0A7W7IP98-F1
#
_entry.id   AF-A0A7W7IP98-F1
#
_cell.length_a   1.000
_cell.length_b   1.000
_cell.length_c   1.000
_cell.angle_alpha   90.00
_cell.angle_beta   90.00
_cell.angle_gamma   90.00
#
_symmetry.space_group_name_H-M   'P 1'
#
loop_
_entity.id
_entity.type
_entity.pdbx_description
1 polymer ?
#
loop_
_entity_poly.entity_id
_entity_poly.type
_entity_poly.pdbx_seq_one_letter_code
_entity_poly.pdbx_strand_id
1 'polypeptide(L)'
;MPTNQTPTVPTPEEIEAARLMVSQADAAAAEASKSANRAKLSPLLDLGLGGAGPLTCSANDLAACLRANAMALADMDATLPNLAFSTAQVLETMNDRIRSLAAQNAAAPEV
;
A
#
# COMPACT_ATOMS: atom_id res chain seq x y z
N MET A 1 25.12 -45.29 27.53
CA MET A 1 26.33 -44.48 27.26
C MET A 1 25.87 -43.14 26.73
N PRO A 2 26.08 -42.02 27.43
CA PRO A 2 25.78 -40.70 26.90
C PRO A 2 26.93 -40.28 25.96
N THR A 3 26.62 -40.06 24.69
CA THR A 3 27.56 -39.45 23.75
C THR A 3 27.75 -37.99 24.15
N ASN A 4 28.90 -37.70 24.75
CA ASN A 4 29.33 -36.35 25.11
C ASN A 4 29.68 -35.61 23.81
N GLN A 5 28.69 -35.01 23.14
CA GLN A 5 28.94 -34.07 22.05
C GLN A 5 29.34 -32.73 22.66
N THR A 6 30.65 -32.49 22.75
CA THR A 6 31.17 -31.15 22.95
C THR A 6 30.63 -30.27 21.81
N PRO A 7 29.95 -29.14 22.08
CA PRO A 7 29.54 -28.25 21.01
C PRO A 7 30.79 -27.71 20.33
N THR A 8 31.05 -28.17 19.11
CA THR A 8 32.12 -27.65 18.26
C THR A 8 31.80 -26.20 17.97
N VAL A 9 32.64 -25.28 18.46
CA VAL A 9 32.56 -23.86 18.11
C VAL A 9 32.79 -23.76 16.61
N PRO A 10 31.86 -23.17 15.83
CA PRO A 10 32.00 -23.06 14.39
C PRO A 10 33.28 -22.30 14.03
N THR A 11 33.97 -22.76 13.00
CA THR A 11 35.15 -22.09 12.47
C THR A 11 34.76 -20.71 11.90
N PRO A 12 35.70 -19.76 11.81
CA PRO A 12 35.44 -18.45 11.21
C PRO A 12 34.85 -18.54 9.79
N GLU A 13 35.29 -19.51 8.99
CA GLU A 13 34.76 -19.75 7.63
C GLU A 13 33.30 -20.22 7.64
N GLU A 14 32.92 -21.10 8.58
CA GLU A 14 31.52 -21.52 8.75
C GLU A 14 30.63 -20.37 9.22
N ILE A 15 31.14 -19.46 10.05
CA ILE A 15 30.44 -18.25 10.48
C ILE A 15 30.24 -17.29 9.29
N GLU A 16 31.26 -17.09 8.46
CA GLU A 16 31.20 -16.25 7.26
C GLU A 16 30.18 -16.81 6.26
N ALA A 17 30.22 -18.13 6.01
CA ALA A 17 29.28 -18.81 5.14
C ALA A 17 27.83 -18.71 5.66
N ALA A 18 27.62 -18.86 6.96
CA ALA A 18 26.30 -18.69 7.59
C ALA A 18 25.80 -17.25 7.47
N ARG A 19 26.67 -16.23 7.66
CA ARG A 19 26.32 -14.82 7.47
C ARG A 19 25.92 -14.53 6.03
N LEU A 20 26.63 -15.09 5.06
CA LEU A 20 26.30 -14.96 3.65
C LEU A 20 24.94 -15.60 3.33
N MET A 21 24.67 -16.79 3.87
CA MET A 21 23.36 -17.45 3.72
C MET A 21 22.22 -16.64 4.32
N VAL A 22 22.41 -16.06 5.52
CA VAL A 22 21.43 -15.18 6.15
C VAL A 22 21.22 -13.92 5.31
N SER A 23 22.29 -13.28 4.83
CA SER A 23 22.20 -12.10 3.97
C SER A 23 21.46 -12.37 2.65
N GLN A 24 21.68 -13.54 2.04
CA GLN A 24 20.95 -13.95 0.83
C GLN A 24 19.47 -14.24 1.12
N ALA A 25 19.17 -14.87 2.25
CA ALA A 25 17.80 -15.13 2.68
C ALA A 25 17.04 -13.82 2.98
N ASP A 26 17.69 -12.88 3.67
CA ASP A 26 17.14 -11.55 3.94
C ASP A 26 16.89 -10.77 2.64
N ALA A 27 17.82 -10.84 1.67
CA ALA A 27 17.65 -10.22 0.36
C ALA A 27 16.46 -10.83 -0.40
N ALA A 28 16.31 -12.16 -0.38
CA ALA A 28 15.17 -12.85 -0.99
C ALA A 28 13.83 -12.49 -0.32
N ALA A 29 13.80 -12.43 1.02
CA ALA A 29 12.63 -12.04 1.79
C ALA A 29 12.23 -10.58 1.54
N ALA A 30 13.22 -9.68 1.44
CA ALA A 30 13.00 -8.28 1.09
C ALA A 30 12.41 -8.13 -0.31
N GLU A 31 12.91 -8.88 -1.30
CA GLU A 31 12.38 -8.83 -2.66
C GLU A 31 10.97 -9.42 -2.77
N ALA A 32 10.70 -10.53 -2.07
CA ALA A 32 9.36 -11.10 -1.95
C ALA A 32 8.37 -10.09 -1.37
N SER A 33 8.76 -9.40 -0.29
CA SER A 33 7.97 -8.34 0.35
C SER A 33 7.72 -7.17 -0.60
N LYS A 34 8.71 -6.71 -1.36
CA LYS A 34 8.52 -5.66 -2.38
C LYS A 34 7.52 -6.08 -3.46
N SER A 35 7.55 -7.34 -3.90
CA SER A 35 6.61 -7.83 -4.92
C SER A 35 5.18 -7.88 -4.38
N ALA A 36 4.99 -8.39 -3.16
CA ALA A 36 3.69 -8.42 -2.48
C ALA A 36 3.16 -7.00 -2.27
N ASN A 37 4.05 -6.07 -1.91
CA ASN A 37 3.68 -4.68 -1.72
C ASN A 37 3.28 -3.98 -3.02
N ARG A 38 3.98 -4.24 -4.12
CA ARG A 38 3.57 -3.73 -5.44
C ARG A 38 2.19 -4.23 -5.85
N ALA A 39 1.88 -5.51 -5.60
CA ALA A 39 0.55 -6.05 -5.90
C ALA A 39 -0.56 -5.34 -5.10
N LYS A 40 -0.33 -5.07 -3.81
CA LYS A 40 -1.26 -4.34 -2.94
C LYS A 40 -1.46 -2.88 -3.36
N LEU A 41 -0.41 -2.24 -3.89
CA LEU A 41 -0.45 -0.83 -4.32
C LEU A 41 -0.95 -0.64 -5.76
N SER A 42 -0.90 -1.67 -6.61
CA SER A 42 -1.29 -1.59 -8.03
C SER A 42 -2.62 -0.88 -8.26
N PRO A 43 -3.72 -1.20 -7.53
CA PRO A 43 -5.02 -0.56 -7.77
C PRO A 43 -5.02 0.95 -7.54
N LEU A 44 -4.15 1.45 -6.66
CA LEU A 44 -4.02 2.89 -6.38
C LEU A 44 -3.11 3.57 -7.41
N LEU A 45 -2.02 2.90 -7.78
CA LEU A 45 -1.09 3.40 -8.80
C LEU A 45 -1.76 3.50 -10.17
N ASP A 46 -2.64 2.56 -10.52
CA ASP A 46 -3.42 2.57 -11.77
C ASP A 46 -4.38 3.78 -11.85
N LEU A 47 -4.81 4.29 -10.69
CA LEU A 47 -5.60 5.53 -10.58
C LEU A 47 -4.75 6.81 -10.51
N GLY A 48 -3.42 6.66 -10.60
CA GLY A 48 -2.45 7.75 -10.50
C GLY A 48 -2.09 8.15 -9.07
N LEU A 49 -2.66 7.52 -8.04
CA LEU A 49 -2.38 7.86 -6.65
C LEU A 49 -1.00 7.33 -6.23
N GLY A 50 -0.09 8.22 -5.82
CA GLY A 50 1.30 7.88 -5.50
C GLY A 50 2.23 7.78 -6.73
N GLY A 51 1.68 8.00 -7.94
CA GLY A 51 2.47 8.18 -9.16
C GLY A 51 2.98 9.61 -9.31
N ALA A 52 3.85 9.84 -10.30
CA ALA A 52 4.37 11.16 -10.65
C ALA A 52 3.38 12.01 -11.50
N GLY A 53 2.27 11.42 -11.94
CA GLY A 53 1.27 12.05 -12.81
C GLY A 53 0.00 12.48 -12.05
N PRO A 54 -0.94 13.16 -12.75
CA PRO A 54 -2.23 13.50 -12.18
C PRO A 54 -3.08 12.24 -11.92
N LEU A 55 -4.05 12.36 -11.01
CA LEU A 55 -5.08 11.33 -10.83
C LEU A 55 -5.85 11.14 -12.14
N THR A 56 -6.14 9.88 -12.46
CA THR A 56 -6.78 9.49 -13.73
C THR A 56 -8.28 9.20 -13.58
N CYS A 57 -8.83 9.33 -12.38
CA CYS A 57 -10.19 8.95 -12.04
C CYS A 57 -10.97 10.04 -11.32
N SER A 58 -12.28 9.85 -11.17
CA SER A 58 -13.10 10.76 -10.40
C SER A 58 -12.81 10.64 -8.89
N ALA A 59 -13.17 11.68 -8.13
CA ALA A 59 -13.04 11.66 -6.67
C ALA A 59 -13.82 10.49 -6.02
N ASN A 60 -14.95 10.09 -6.61
CA ASN A 60 -15.75 8.98 -6.11
C ASN A 60 -15.09 7.63 -6.39
N ASP A 61 -14.50 7.44 -7.58
CA ASP A 61 -13.79 6.21 -7.92
C ASP A 61 -12.54 6.04 -7.04
N LEU A 62 -11.83 7.14 -6.78
CA LEU A 62 -10.70 7.16 -5.85
C LEU A 62 -11.13 6.79 -4.43
N ALA A 63 -12.21 7.38 -3.93
CA ALA A 63 -12.78 7.10 -2.61
C ALA A 63 -13.20 5.62 -2.48
N ALA A 64 -13.84 5.07 -3.51
CA ALA A 64 -14.22 3.66 -3.56
C ALA A 64 -13.00 2.73 -3.56
N CYS A 65 -11.98 3.04 -4.37
CA CYS A 65 -10.73 2.26 -4.43
C CYS A 65 -9.99 2.27 -3.09
N LEU A 66 -9.89 3.43 -2.45
CA LEU A 66 -9.25 3.57 -1.13
C LEU A 66 -9.95 2.72 -0.06
N ARG A 67 -11.28 2.71 -0.02
CA ARG A 67 -12.03 1.89 0.95
C ARG A 67 -11.91 0.39 0.66
N ALA A 68 -12.01 0.00 -0.61
CA ALA A 68 -11.91 -1.40 -1.02
C ALA A 68 -10.54 -2.01 -0.68
N ASN A 69 -9.48 -1.21 -0.71
CA ASN A 69 -8.12 -1.65 -0.45
C ASN A 69 -7.58 -1.28 0.94
N ALA A 70 -8.38 -0.64 1.80
CA ALA A 70 -7.93 -0.13 3.10
C ALA A 70 -7.30 -1.21 3.98
N MET A 71 -7.87 -2.43 4.00
CA MET A 71 -7.29 -3.53 4.78
C MET A 71 -5.95 -4.02 4.23
N ALA A 72 -5.79 -4.06 2.91
CA ALA A 72 -4.52 -4.43 2.29
C ALA A 72 -3.41 -3.40 2.59
N LEU A 73 -3.78 -2.13 2.73
CA LEU A 73 -2.89 -1.05 3.17
C LEU A 73 -2.53 -1.15 4.66
N ALA A 74 -3.46 -1.61 5.50
CA ALA A 74 -3.23 -1.78 6.94
C ALA A 74 -2.05 -2.73 7.24
N ASP A 75 -1.88 -3.76 6.42
CA ASP A 75 -0.76 -4.71 6.50
C ASP A 75 0.61 -4.05 6.24
N MET A 76 0.62 -2.90 5.57
CA MET A 76 1.83 -2.17 5.20
C MET A 76 2.11 -1.04 6.20
N ASP A 77 1.05 -0.31 6.56
CA ASP A 77 1.07 0.77 7.53
C ASP A 77 -0.33 0.87 8.16
N ALA A 78 -0.38 0.63 9.47
CA ALA A 78 -1.63 0.60 10.25
C ALA A 78 -2.36 1.95 10.28
N THR A 79 -1.72 3.06 9.88
CA THR A 79 -2.33 4.40 9.84
C THR A 79 -3.03 4.71 8.52
N LEU A 80 -2.65 4.01 7.43
CA LEU A 80 -3.23 4.23 6.10
C LEU A 80 -4.75 4.00 6.03
N PRO A 81 -5.36 3.02 6.72
CA PRO A 81 -6.81 2.86 6.73
C PRO A 81 -7.53 4.13 7.22
N ASN A 82 -7.06 4.72 8.33
CA ASN A 82 -7.66 5.93 8.89
C ASN A 82 -7.53 7.12 7.92
N LEU A 83 -6.38 7.24 7.25
CA LEU A 83 -6.16 8.27 6.24
C LEU A 83 -7.06 8.05 5.00
N ALA A 84 -7.20 6.81 4.54
CA ALA A 84 -8.05 6.44 3.42
C ALA A 84 -9.52 6.76 3.70
N PHE A 85 -10.05 6.36 4.86
CA PHE A 85 -11.44 6.63 5.24
C PHE A 85 -11.73 8.12 5.40
N SER A 86 -10.86 8.86 6.06
CA SER A 86 -11.03 10.31 6.26
C SER A 86 -10.99 11.08 4.94
N THR A 87 -10.03 10.77 4.07
CA THR A 87 -9.90 11.44 2.76
C THR A 87 -11.08 11.11 1.84
N ALA A 88 -11.49 9.84 1.78
CA ALA A 88 -12.62 9.40 0.96
C ALA A 88 -13.92 10.14 1.33
N GLN A 89 -14.20 10.28 2.63
CA GLN A 89 -15.40 10.97 3.11
C GLN A 89 -15.39 12.47 2.78
N VAL A 90 -14.23 13.13 2.91
CA VAL A 90 -14.09 14.55 2.57
C VAL A 90 -14.32 14.77 1.06
N LEU A 91 -13.74 13.92 0.23
CA LEU A 91 -13.87 14.01 -1.24
C LEU A 91 -15.32 13.85 -1.70
N GLU A 92 -16.04 12.86 -1.17
CA GLU A 92 -17.46 12.67 -1.49
C GLU A 92 -18.33 13.85 -1.04
N THR A 93 -18.13 14.31 0.20
CA THR A 93 -18.89 15.45 0.74
C THR A 93 -18.67 16.71 -0.10
N MET A 94 -17.43 16.97 -0.50
CA MET A 94 -17.08 18.10 -1.35
C MET A 94 -17.70 17.96 -2.74
N ASN A 95 -17.61 16.76 -3.34
CA ASN A 95 -18.19 16.48 -4.66
C ASN A 95 -19.71 16.70 -4.68
N ASP A 96 -20.43 16.19 -3.69
CA ASP A 96 -21.90 16.36 -3.61
C ASP A 96 -22.29 17.82 -3.42
N ARG A 97 -21.52 18.56 -2.61
CA ARG A 97 -21.76 19.99 -2.38
C ARG A 97 -21.50 20.82 -3.64
N ILE A 98 -20.42 20.53 -4.37
CA ILE A 98 -20.14 21.16 -5.66
C ILE A 98 -21.22 20.80 -6.68
N ARG A 99 -21.67 19.53 -6.75
CA ARG A 99 -22.76 19.12 -7.65
C ARG A 99 -24.05 19.86 -7.35
N SER A 100 -24.39 20.02 -6.07
CA SER A 100 -25.55 20.82 -5.65
C SER A 100 -25.41 22.28 -6.08
N LEU A 101 -24.24 22.90 -5.87
CA LEU A 101 -23.99 24.27 -6.29
C LEU A 101 -24.06 24.41 -7.82
N ALA A 102 -23.48 23.48 -8.57
CA ALA A 102 -23.53 23.48 -10.03
C ALA A 102 -24.97 23.35 -10.54
N ALA A 103 -25.79 22.47 -9.95
CA ALA A 103 -27.19 22.33 -10.31
C ALA A 103 -28.02 23.60 -10.02
N GLN A 104 -27.77 24.27 -8.88
CA GLN A 104 -28.44 25.52 -8.53
C GLN A 104 -28.05 26.69 -9.44
N ASN A 105 -26.87 26.65 -10.03
CA ASN A 105 -26.34 27.70 -10.91
C ASN A 105 -26.38 27.31 -12.39
N ALA A 106 -27.04 26.21 -12.75
CA ALA A 106 -27.23 25.83 -14.14
C ALA A 106 -28.08 26.88 -14.84
N ALA A 107 -27.67 27.29 -16.05
CA ALA A 107 -28.44 28.22 -16.87
C ALA A 107 -29.86 27.68 -17.08
N ALA A 108 -30.85 28.56 -17.03
CA ALA A 108 -32.22 28.18 -17.35
C ALA A 108 -32.25 27.62 -18.78
N PRO A 109 -32.97 26.50 -19.03
CA PRO A 109 -33.05 25.93 -20.37
C PRO A 109 -33.59 26.99 -21.34
N GLU A 110 -32.86 27.22 -22.43
CA GLU A 110 -33.31 28.10 -23.52
C GLU A 110 -34.58 27.47 -24.13
N VAL A 111 -35.68 28.23 -24.11
CA VAL A 111 -36.99 27.86 -24.68
C VAL A 111 -36.98 28.11 -26.18
#